data_AF-A0A956D311-F1
#
_entry.id   AF-A0A956D311-F1
#
_cell.length_a   1.000
_cell.length_b   1.000
_cell.length_c   1.000
_cell.angle_alpha   90.00
_cell.angle_beta   90.00
_cell.angle_gamma   90.00
#
_symmetry.space_group_name_H-M   'P 1'
#
loop_
_entity.id
_entity.type
_entity.pdbx_description
1 polymer ?
#
loop_
_entity_poly.entity_id
_entity_poly.type
_entity_poly.pdbx_seq_one_letter_code
_entity_poly.pdbx_strand_id
1 'polypeptide(L)'
;MRQPPPPPSGKRRVPPPPPRGSIPRMPAPPPKPSQPPPEPSAGPLLVSTRGKLQVASAALALRREQVAATVRYYGADQQTNAELDAITAAVVAELQQLQLVGEERRASIVPDVEIELIQSLRELLEKLFSPKRRGFVERKIRDIQRRITQLFFNSELYYQLALESGRVESAEWPEQALYYAVKIHEQTILDELSTMPMADESIRERALDTWHAYTRRLRTDFLSRTTPELERLLGIYRDVLADFFFDGFGRGLGEFCWKVVKESRVAQGHELGYKIKSDRFPAFREAFDKHFLESLVFQVQEPITKRAAESDRFRDATSRFVSDPQIHSEICTVINDAVYDYLHGEGFLDLPSDWRHLLSRF
;
A
#
# COMPACT_ATOMS: atom_id res chain seq x y z
N MET A 1 -5.36 77.21 45.89
CA MET A 1 -6.71 76.90 45.39
C MET A 1 -6.67 75.52 44.75
N ARG A 2 -7.30 74.51 45.40
CA ARG A 2 -7.38 73.12 44.94
C ARG A 2 -8.87 72.76 44.87
N GLN A 3 -9.34 72.28 43.71
CA GLN A 3 -10.73 71.89 43.47
C GLN A 3 -11.03 70.51 44.08
N PRO A 4 -12.18 70.32 44.76
CA PRO A 4 -12.72 69.01 45.12
C PRO A 4 -13.74 68.48 44.07
N PRO A 5 -14.03 67.16 44.10
CA PRO A 5 -14.47 66.37 42.94
C PRO A 5 -16.01 66.34 42.71
N PRO A 6 -16.47 65.92 41.51
CA PRO A 6 -17.90 65.75 41.21
C PRO A 6 -18.49 64.43 41.75
N PRO A 7 -19.80 64.42 42.11
CA PRO A 7 -20.51 63.28 42.69
C PRO A 7 -21.01 62.22 41.66
N PRO A 8 -21.36 61.01 42.13
CA PRO A 8 -21.59 59.84 41.28
C PRO A 8 -22.93 59.82 40.54
N SER A 9 -22.89 59.29 39.32
CA SER A 9 -24.00 59.17 38.37
C SER A 9 -25.10 58.23 38.84
N GLY A 10 -26.32 58.77 38.95
CA GLY A 10 -27.52 58.06 39.37
C GLY A 10 -28.05 57.04 38.35
N LYS A 11 -28.54 55.92 38.89
CA LYS A 11 -29.22 54.81 38.22
C LYS A 11 -30.50 55.29 37.51
N ARG A 12 -30.57 55.15 36.18
CA ARG A 12 -31.83 55.31 35.41
C ARG A 12 -32.60 53.98 35.40
N ARG A 13 -33.84 54.04 35.89
CA ARG A 13 -34.85 52.97 35.88
C ARG A 13 -35.33 52.69 34.44
N VAL A 14 -35.44 51.40 34.09
CA VAL A 14 -36.10 50.91 32.87
C VAL A 14 -37.56 50.56 33.22
N PRO A 15 -38.55 50.90 32.37
CA PRO A 15 -39.98 50.66 32.64
C PRO A 15 -40.39 49.18 32.48
N PRO A 16 -41.48 48.74 33.14
CA PRO A 16 -41.94 47.35 33.14
C PRO A 16 -42.66 46.96 31.82
N PRO A 17 -42.61 45.66 31.43
CA PRO A 17 -43.26 45.16 30.22
C PRO A 17 -44.78 44.95 30.39
N PRO A 18 -45.55 44.95 29.29
CA PRO A 18 -47.02 44.83 29.29
C PRO A 18 -47.54 43.40 29.59
N PRO A 19 -48.85 43.25 29.87
CA PRO A 19 -49.44 42.01 30.39
C PRO A 19 -49.52 40.88 29.38
N ARG A 20 -49.37 39.64 29.88
CA ARG A 20 -49.46 38.37 29.13
C ARG A 20 -50.86 38.15 28.56
N GLY A 21 -50.98 38.22 27.23
CA GLY A 21 -52.07 37.59 26.49
C GLY A 21 -51.89 36.06 26.50
N SER A 22 -52.96 35.36 26.87
CA SER A 22 -53.10 33.90 26.85
C SER A 22 -53.14 33.38 25.41
N ILE A 23 -52.03 32.79 24.97
CA ILE A 23 -51.94 32.06 23.70
C ILE A 23 -52.43 30.61 23.95
N PRO A 24 -53.28 30.02 23.09
CA PRO A 24 -53.71 28.64 23.20
C PRO A 24 -52.53 27.66 23.18
N ARG A 25 -52.54 26.68 24.09
CA ARG A 25 -51.60 25.56 24.14
C ARG A 25 -51.56 24.84 22.79
N MET A 26 -50.47 25.02 22.04
CA MET A 26 -50.13 24.09 20.95
C MET A 26 -49.76 22.71 21.55
N PRO A 27 -50.10 21.61 20.88
CA PRO A 27 -49.63 20.29 21.28
C PRO A 27 -48.10 20.22 21.19
N ALA A 28 -47.49 19.47 22.10
CA ALA A 28 -46.04 19.31 22.17
C ALA A 28 -45.48 18.80 20.83
N PRO A 29 -44.31 19.29 20.38
CA PRO A 29 -43.64 18.71 19.23
C PRO A 29 -43.28 17.24 19.53
N PRO A 30 -43.33 16.35 18.52
CA PRO A 30 -42.92 14.97 18.69
C PRO A 30 -41.47 14.89 19.21
N PRO A 31 -41.13 13.86 20.00
CA PRO A 31 -39.77 13.68 20.50
C PRO A 31 -38.81 13.67 19.31
N LYS A 32 -37.73 14.47 19.40
CA LYS A 32 -36.64 14.43 18.43
C LYS A 32 -36.20 12.98 18.25
N PRO A 33 -36.00 12.49 17.01
CA PRO A 33 -35.39 11.19 16.80
C PRO A 33 -34.10 11.14 17.60
N SER A 34 -33.96 10.11 18.43
CA SER A 34 -32.73 9.79 19.15
C SER A 34 -31.58 9.92 18.17
N GLN A 35 -30.66 10.85 18.40
CA GLN A 35 -29.42 10.88 17.64
C GLN A 35 -28.81 9.48 17.76
N PRO A 36 -28.48 8.82 16.63
CA PRO A 36 -27.67 7.61 16.70
C PRO A 36 -26.41 7.94 17.50
N PRO A 37 -25.88 6.97 18.27
CA PRO A 37 -24.65 7.18 19.02
C PRO A 37 -23.61 7.79 18.09
N PRO A 38 -22.79 8.76 18.56
CA PRO A 38 -21.76 9.34 17.73
C PRO A 38 -20.95 8.19 17.12
N GLU A 39 -20.95 8.13 15.79
CA GLU A 39 -20.02 7.26 15.08
C GLU A 39 -18.63 7.51 15.66
N PRO A 40 -17.85 6.45 15.93
CA PRO A 40 -16.52 6.62 16.48
C PRO A 40 -15.77 7.53 15.53
N SER A 41 -15.39 8.71 16.05
CA SER A 41 -14.52 9.65 15.39
C SER A 41 -13.38 8.86 14.76
N ALA A 42 -13.20 8.99 13.44
CA ALA A 42 -12.12 8.40 12.69
C ALA A 42 -10.80 9.07 13.11
N GLY A 43 -10.36 8.82 14.34
CA GLY A 43 -8.98 8.96 14.75
C GLY A 43 -8.13 7.87 14.10
N PRO A 44 -6.79 8.02 14.07
CA PRO A 44 -5.92 7.09 13.38
C PRO A 44 -6.06 5.68 13.99
N LEU A 45 -6.73 4.79 13.25
CA LEU A 45 -7.08 3.42 13.64
C LEU A 45 -5.86 2.47 13.81
N LEU A 46 -4.63 2.97 13.70
CA LEU A 46 -3.46 2.16 13.34
C LEU A 46 -2.46 1.90 14.45
N VAL A 47 -2.73 2.35 15.68
CA VAL A 47 -1.79 2.15 16.79
C VAL A 47 -2.03 0.82 17.53
N SER A 48 -3.16 0.13 17.30
CA SER A 48 -3.43 -1.15 17.95
C SER A 48 -2.72 -2.33 17.27
N THR A 49 -2.24 -3.31 18.06
CA THR A 49 -1.67 -4.57 17.56
C THR A 49 -2.59 -5.27 16.56
N ARG A 50 -3.90 -5.24 16.80
CA ARG A 50 -4.92 -5.79 15.89
C ARG A 50 -4.94 -5.06 14.55
N GLY A 51 -4.83 -3.73 14.55
CA GLY A 51 -4.74 -2.93 13.33
C GLY A 51 -3.48 -3.24 12.53
N LYS A 52 -2.32 -3.35 13.19
CA LYS A 52 -1.06 -3.75 12.54
C LYS A 52 -1.15 -5.13 11.87
N LEU A 53 -1.78 -6.10 12.52
CA LEU A 53 -2.03 -7.43 11.93
C LEU A 53 -2.94 -7.36 10.70
N GLN A 54 -3.97 -6.52 10.72
CA GLN A 54 -4.87 -6.33 9.57
C GLN A 54 -4.14 -5.71 8.37
N VAL A 55 -3.28 -4.70 8.61
CA VAL A 55 -2.45 -4.09 7.56
C VAL A 55 -1.48 -5.13 6.99
N ALA A 56 -0.79 -5.88 7.85
CA ALA A 56 0.11 -6.95 7.42
C ALA A 56 -0.62 -8.02 6.60
N SER A 57 -1.82 -8.43 7.02
CA SER A 57 -2.61 -9.41 6.27
C SER A 57 -3.08 -8.89 4.91
N ALA A 58 -3.50 -7.63 4.83
CA ALA A 58 -3.93 -7.01 3.58
C ALA A 58 -2.75 -6.84 2.62
N ALA A 59 -1.60 -6.36 3.13
CA ALA A 59 -0.38 -6.22 2.34
C ALA A 59 0.14 -7.57 1.83
N LEU A 60 -0.02 -8.65 2.63
CA LEU A 60 0.34 -10.01 2.22
C LEU A 60 -0.60 -10.55 1.14
N ALA A 61 -1.90 -10.27 1.24
CA ALA A 61 -2.86 -10.63 0.20
C ALA A 61 -2.49 -9.96 -1.13
N LEU A 62 -2.19 -8.66 -1.11
CA LEU A 62 -1.70 -7.92 -2.28
C LEU A 62 -0.40 -8.51 -2.82
N ARG A 63 0.55 -8.86 -1.96
CA ARG A 63 1.82 -9.47 -2.39
C ARG A 63 1.59 -10.83 -3.04
N ARG A 64 0.72 -11.67 -2.47
CA ARG A 64 0.37 -12.97 -3.04
C ARG A 64 -0.34 -12.82 -4.37
N GLU A 65 -1.28 -11.88 -4.48
CA GLU A 65 -1.97 -11.56 -5.72
C GLU A 65 -0.98 -11.10 -6.77
N GLN A 66 -0.07 -10.17 -6.42
CA GLN A 66 1.03 -9.77 -7.30
C GLN A 66 1.73 -11.02 -7.80
N VAL A 67 2.32 -11.84 -6.91
CA VAL A 67 3.08 -13.07 -7.26
C VAL A 67 2.29 -14.05 -8.12
N ALA A 68 0.98 -14.21 -7.88
CA ALA A 68 0.12 -15.12 -8.62
C ALA A 68 -0.43 -14.53 -9.93
N ALA A 69 -0.37 -13.21 -10.12
CA ALA A 69 -0.96 -12.53 -11.27
C ALA A 69 -0.25 -12.94 -12.56
N THR A 70 -0.93 -13.78 -13.32
CA THR A 70 -0.48 -14.21 -14.65
C THR A 70 -0.98 -13.20 -15.69
N VAL A 71 -0.07 -12.64 -16.50
CA VAL A 71 -0.45 -11.82 -17.65
C VAL A 71 -1.09 -12.72 -18.72
N ARG A 72 -2.41 -12.79 -18.71
CA ARG A 72 -3.17 -13.34 -19.84
C ARG A 72 -3.23 -12.27 -20.94
N TYR A 73 -2.56 -12.52 -22.06
CA TYR A 73 -2.79 -11.77 -23.28
C TYR A 73 -4.20 -12.12 -23.79
N TYR A 74 -5.08 -11.12 -23.93
CA TYR A 74 -6.37 -11.29 -24.61
C TYR A 74 -6.09 -11.61 -26.08
N GLY A 75 -6.45 -12.83 -26.51
CA GLY A 75 -6.16 -13.38 -27.83
C GLY A 75 -5.59 -14.81 -27.84
N ALA A 76 -5.38 -15.44 -26.67
CA ALA A 76 -4.93 -16.83 -26.57
C ALA A 76 -6.07 -17.87 -26.68
N ASP A 77 -7.33 -17.44 -26.78
CA ASP A 77 -8.51 -18.32 -26.91
C ASP A 77 -8.70 -18.87 -28.34
N GLN A 78 -7.62 -19.17 -29.05
CA GLN A 78 -7.69 -20.11 -30.15
C GLN A 78 -7.76 -21.51 -29.56
N GLN A 79 -8.90 -22.17 -29.76
CA GLN A 79 -9.23 -23.51 -29.28
C GLN A 79 -8.07 -24.50 -29.49
N THR A 80 -7.50 -24.99 -28.38
CA THR A 80 -6.62 -26.16 -28.39
C THR A 80 -7.42 -27.44 -28.27
N ASN A 81 -6.95 -28.45 -29.00
CA ASN A 81 -7.54 -29.75 -29.26
C ASN A 81 -7.80 -30.57 -27.97
N ALA A 82 -8.99 -31.18 -27.86
CA ALA A 82 -9.45 -31.95 -26.69
C ALA A 82 -8.54 -33.15 -26.32
N GLU A 83 -7.70 -33.60 -27.24
CA GLU A 83 -6.72 -34.66 -27.02
C GLU A 83 -5.56 -34.21 -26.10
N LEU A 84 -5.19 -32.92 -26.12
CA LEU A 84 -4.14 -32.38 -25.24
C LEU A 84 -4.61 -32.26 -23.79
N ASP A 85 -5.88 -31.98 -23.56
CA ASP A 85 -6.47 -31.94 -22.21
C ASP A 85 -6.54 -33.35 -21.59
N ALA A 86 -6.82 -34.38 -22.40
CA ALA A 86 -6.82 -35.77 -21.95
C ALA A 86 -5.40 -36.25 -21.57
N ILE A 87 -4.38 -35.87 -22.35
CA ILE A 87 -2.98 -36.15 -22.03
C ILE A 87 -2.55 -35.37 -20.77
N THR A 88 -2.98 -34.13 -20.62
CA THR A 88 -2.65 -33.31 -19.45
C THR A 88 -3.30 -33.87 -18.18
N ALA A 89 -4.54 -34.35 -18.27
CA ALA A 89 -5.20 -35.04 -17.16
C ALA A 89 -4.50 -36.34 -16.77
N ALA A 90 -4.02 -37.12 -17.75
CA ALA A 90 -3.25 -38.34 -17.49
C ALA A 90 -1.89 -38.04 -16.83
N VAL A 91 -1.18 -37.01 -17.29
CA VAL A 91 0.10 -36.58 -16.71
C VAL A 91 -0.07 -36.00 -15.30
N VAL A 92 -1.15 -35.25 -15.05
CA VAL A 92 -1.48 -34.74 -13.71
C VAL A 92 -1.82 -35.88 -12.75
N ALA A 93 -2.54 -36.91 -13.21
CA ALA A 93 -2.84 -38.09 -12.39
C ALA A 93 -1.58 -38.91 -12.06
N GLU A 94 -0.65 -39.05 -13.02
CA GLU A 94 0.62 -39.73 -12.82
C GLU A 94 1.55 -38.95 -11.86
N LEU A 95 1.57 -37.61 -11.97
CA LEU A 95 2.29 -36.75 -11.03
C LEU A 95 1.72 -36.81 -9.62
N GLN A 96 0.38 -36.92 -9.46
CA GLN A 96 -0.25 -37.11 -8.15
C GLN A 96 0.07 -38.48 -7.54
N GLN A 97 0.17 -39.54 -8.36
CA GLN A 97 0.59 -40.86 -7.89
C GLN A 97 2.06 -40.89 -7.47
N LEU A 98 2.94 -40.19 -8.19
CA LEU A 98 4.35 -40.04 -7.81
C LEU A 98 4.52 -39.18 -6.55
N GLN A 99 3.66 -38.18 -6.32
CA GLN A 99 3.64 -37.40 -5.07
C GLN A 99 3.23 -38.25 -3.86
N LEU A 100 2.24 -39.14 -4.00
CA LEU A 100 1.81 -40.06 -2.94
C LEU A 100 2.92 -41.07 -2.57
N VAL A 101 3.70 -41.55 -3.54
CA VAL A 101 4.88 -42.41 -3.29
C VAL A 101 6.05 -41.62 -2.68
N GLY A 102 6.14 -40.31 -2.95
CA GLY A 102 7.10 -39.39 -2.32
C GLY A 102 6.81 -39.09 -0.85
N GLU A 103 5.56 -39.19 -0.41
CA GLU A 103 5.17 -38.95 1.00
C GLU A 103 5.63 -40.05 1.97
N GLU A 104 5.90 -41.27 1.48
CA GLU A 104 6.40 -42.38 2.31
C GLU A 104 7.91 -42.29 2.61
N ARG A 105 8.64 -41.36 1.97
CA ARG A 105 10.01 -40.97 2.37
C ARG A 105 10.04 -39.70 3.20
N ARG A 106 9.17 -39.61 4.23
CA ARG A 106 9.36 -38.68 5.35
C ARG A 106 10.56 -39.12 6.20
N ALA A 107 11.76 -38.91 5.64
CA ALA A 107 13.01 -39.13 6.33
C ALA A 107 13.14 -38.13 7.48
N SER A 108 13.61 -38.64 8.62
CA SER A 108 13.96 -37.92 9.84
C SER A 108 14.65 -36.59 9.55
N ILE A 109 14.15 -35.51 10.15
CA ILE A 109 14.85 -34.23 10.24
C ILE A 109 16.22 -34.52 10.87
N VAL A 110 17.31 -34.22 10.17
CA VAL A 110 18.64 -34.12 10.80
C VAL A 110 18.68 -32.72 11.41
N PRO A 111 18.61 -32.56 12.74
CA PRO A 111 18.56 -31.25 13.39
C PRO A 111 19.70 -30.32 12.99
N ASP A 112 20.83 -30.90 12.59
CA ASP A 112 22.06 -30.19 12.22
C ASP A 112 21.89 -29.37 10.93
N VAL A 113 21.15 -29.87 9.93
CA VAL A 113 20.92 -29.15 8.65
C VAL A 113 20.07 -27.90 8.85
N GLU A 114 19.03 -27.99 9.68
CA GLU A 114 18.17 -26.84 9.97
C GLU A 114 18.96 -25.74 10.68
N ILE A 115 19.81 -26.11 11.64
CA ILE A 115 20.68 -25.18 12.36
C ILE A 115 21.67 -24.51 11.40
N GLU A 116 22.31 -25.28 10.52
CA GLU A 116 23.24 -24.76 9.51
C GLU A 116 22.58 -23.77 8.55
N LEU A 117 21.36 -24.07 8.07
CA LEU A 117 20.60 -23.17 7.20
C LEU A 117 20.22 -21.87 7.92
N ILE A 118 19.79 -21.95 9.18
CA ILE A 118 19.47 -20.77 9.99
C ILE A 118 20.72 -19.89 10.19
N GLN A 119 21.85 -20.50 10.54
CA GLN A 119 23.11 -19.78 10.73
C GLN A 119 23.58 -19.13 9.43
N SER A 120 23.58 -19.89 8.33
CA SER A 120 23.99 -19.40 7.01
C SER A 120 23.12 -18.25 6.52
N LEU A 121 21.78 -18.39 6.62
CA LEU A 121 20.85 -17.32 6.26
C LEU A 121 21.10 -16.07 7.10
N ARG A 122 21.29 -16.24 8.41
CA ARG A 122 21.55 -15.13 9.32
C ARG A 122 22.84 -14.39 8.95
N GLU A 123 23.94 -15.11 8.76
CA GLU A 123 25.23 -14.50 8.39
C GLU A 123 25.16 -13.73 7.06
N LEU A 124 24.46 -14.31 6.07
CA LEU A 124 24.25 -13.66 4.78
C LEU A 124 23.43 -12.38 4.91
N LEU A 125 22.34 -12.40 5.68
CA LEU A 125 21.51 -11.21 5.92
C LEU A 125 22.22 -10.16 6.77
N GLU A 126 22.97 -10.56 7.80
CA GLU A 126 23.81 -9.65 8.60
C GLU A 126 24.85 -8.96 7.70
N LYS A 127 25.48 -9.70 6.78
CA LYS A 127 26.39 -9.14 5.77
C LYS A 127 25.67 -8.18 4.82
N LEU A 128 24.46 -8.52 4.36
CA LEU A 128 23.66 -7.71 3.43
C LEU A 128 23.26 -6.35 4.03
N PHE A 129 22.77 -6.36 5.28
CA PHE A 129 22.32 -5.17 5.99
C PHE A 129 23.42 -4.50 6.83
N SER A 130 24.67 -4.97 6.72
CA SER A 130 25.80 -4.37 7.43
C SER A 130 26.06 -2.91 7.00
N PRO A 131 26.65 -2.09 7.89
CA PRO A 131 27.04 -0.72 7.54
C PRO A 131 27.96 -0.63 6.31
N LYS A 132 28.74 -1.68 6.03
CA LYS A 132 29.60 -1.76 4.85
C LYS A 132 28.81 -1.76 3.54
N ARG A 133 27.56 -2.24 3.56
CA ARG A 133 26.64 -2.27 2.42
C ARG A 133 25.56 -1.19 2.49
N ARG A 134 25.77 -0.14 3.29
CA ARG A 134 24.84 0.99 3.42
C ARG A 134 24.39 1.57 2.08
N GLY A 135 25.31 1.76 1.12
CA GLY A 135 24.98 2.27 -0.21
C GLY A 135 24.09 1.34 -1.06
N PHE A 136 24.04 0.05 -0.76
CA PHE A 136 23.06 -0.87 -1.37
C PHE A 136 21.66 -0.62 -0.81
N VAL A 137 21.52 -0.56 0.51
CA VAL A 137 20.22 -0.30 1.18
C VAL A 137 19.69 1.08 0.80
N GLU A 138 20.52 2.12 0.80
CA GLU A 138 20.12 3.47 0.39
C GLU A 138 19.68 3.54 -1.09
N ARG A 139 20.29 2.74 -1.98
CA ARG A 139 19.78 2.59 -3.35
C ARG A 139 18.38 1.99 -3.37
N LYS A 140 18.13 0.96 -2.56
CA LYS A 140 16.81 0.32 -2.48
C LYS A 140 15.76 1.22 -1.83
N ILE A 141 16.12 2.02 -0.83
CA ILE A 141 15.24 3.06 -0.28
C ILE A 141 14.85 4.07 -1.37
N ARG A 142 15.78 4.47 -2.26
CA ARG A 142 15.43 5.34 -3.40
C ARG A 142 14.49 4.66 -4.41
N ASP A 143 14.70 3.37 -4.68
CA ASP A 143 13.78 2.59 -5.54
C ASP A 143 12.36 2.55 -4.92
N ILE A 144 12.27 2.34 -3.61
CA ILE A 144 11.03 2.40 -2.83
C ILE A 144 10.38 3.79 -2.92
N GLN A 145 11.13 4.87 -2.74
CA GLN A 145 10.60 6.23 -2.82
C GLN A 145 9.98 6.52 -4.20
N ARG A 146 10.55 5.96 -5.28
CA ARG A 146 9.95 6.05 -6.63
C ARG A 146 8.62 5.30 -6.71
N ARG A 147 8.53 4.09 -6.13
CA ARG A 147 7.26 3.33 -6.05
C ARG A 147 6.20 4.07 -5.24
N ILE A 148 6.57 4.61 -4.08
CA ILE A 148 5.67 5.41 -3.23
C ILE A 148 5.19 6.65 -3.97
N THR A 149 6.05 7.33 -4.72
CA THR A 149 5.69 8.49 -5.55
C THR A 149 4.64 8.11 -6.60
N GLN A 150 4.83 6.99 -7.30
CA GLN A 150 3.86 6.46 -8.26
C GLN A 150 2.53 6.13 -7.58
N LEU A 151 2.55 5.45 -6.44
CA LEU A 151 1.35 5.14 -5.66
C LEU A 151 0.63 6.40 -5.18
N PHE A 152 1.36 7.39 -4.67
CA PHE A 152 0.80 8.63 -4.16
C PHE A 152 0.09 9.41 -5.26
N PHE A 153 0.74 9.58 -6.42
CA PHE A 153 0.09 10.22 -7.56
C PHE A 153 -1.09 9.41 -8.10
N ASN A 154 -1.00 8.08 -8.11
CA ASN A 154 -2.15 7.26 -8.47
C ASN A 154 -3.30 7.43 -7.46
N SER A 155 -3.01 7.52 -6.16
CA SER A 155 -4.05 7.79 -5.16
C SER A 155 -4.65 9.18 -5.35
N GLU A 156 -3.85 10.24 -5.55
CA GLU A 156 -4.39 11.58 -5.79
C GLU A 156 -5.23 11.65 -7.07
N LEU A 157 -4.84 10.92 -8.12
CA LEU A 157 -5.54 10.95 -9.40
C LEU A 157 -6.77 10.03 -9.46
N TYR A 158 -6.77 8.89 -8.75
CA TYR A 158 -7.78 7.84 -8.92
C TYR A 158 -8.56 7.49 -7.65
N TYR A 159 -8.10 7.86 -6.45
CA TYR A 159 -8.84 7.58 -5.21
C TYR A 159 -10.22 8.27 -5.19
N GLN A 160 -10.33 9.47 -5.77
CA GLN A 160 -11.61 10.18 -5.86
C GLN A 160 -12.54 9.68 -6.98
N LEU A 161 -11.99 8.98 -7.98
CA LEU A 161 -12.75 8.38 -9.09
C LEU A 161 -13.21 6.94 -8.78
N ALA A 162 -12.46 6.22 -7.93
CA ALA A 162 -12.77 4.86 -7.51
C ALA A 162 -13.80 4.77 -6.36
N LEU A 163 -14.20 5.92 -5.77
CA LEU A 163 -15.38 5.98 -4.91
C LEU A 163 -16.63 5.78 -5.80
N GLU A 164 -17.01 4.51 -5.98
CA GLU A 164 -18.27 4.01 -6.55
C GLU A 164 -19.55 4.54 -5.85
N SER A 165 -19.46 5.61 -5.05
CA SER A 165 -20.48 6.04 -4.09
C SER A 165 -20.88 7.52 -4.17
N GLY A 166 -20.50 8.23 -5.24
CA GLY A 166 -21.12 9.52 -5.57
C GLY A 166 -20.81 10.67 -4.60
N ARG A 167 -19.68 10.60 -3.88
CA ARG A 167 -19.14 11.71 -3.09
C ARG A 167 -17.72 12.01 -3.53
N VAL A 168 -17.59 12.99 -4.43
CA VAL A 168 -16.32 13.66 -4.69
C VAL A 168 -15.99 14.43 -3.41
N GLU A 169 -14.82 14.16 -2.80
CA GLU A 169 -14.35 14.98 -1.68
C GLU A 169 -14.20 16.43 -2.13
N SER A 170 -14.33 17.39 -1.20
CA SER A 170 -14.21 18.80 -1.54
C SER A 170 -12.85 19.06 -2.19
N ALA A 171 -12.84 19.47 -3.45
CA ALA A 171 -11.61 19.87 -4.12
C ALA A 171 -10.98 21.05 -3.38
N GLU A 172 -9.68 20.97 -3.13
CA GLU A 172 -8.91 21.98 -2.42
C GLU A 172 -8.38 23.05 -3.38
N TRP A 173 -8.18 22.66 -4.65
CA TRP A 173 -7.63 23.54 -5.69
C TRP A 173 -8.52 23.61 -6.93
N PRO A 174 -8.52 24.75 -7.64
CA PRO A 174 -9.25 24.89 -8.90
C PRO A 174 -8.86 23.85 -9.94
N GLU A 175 -7.55 23.57 -10.09
CA GLU A 175 -7.02 22.63 -11.07
C GLU A 175 -7.45 21.19 -10.75
N GLN A 176 -7.52 20.84 -9.46
CA GLN A 176 -8.03 19.56 -8.99
C GLN A 176 -9.53 19.41 -9.30
N ALA A 177 -10.34 20.43 -8.98
CA ALA A 177 -11.78 20.43 -9.28
C ALA A 177 -12.05 20.25 -10.78
N LEU A 178 -11.32 21.00 -11.61
CA LEU A 178 -11.42 20.91 -13.07
C LEU A 178 -10.96 19.55 -13.59
N TYR A 179 -9.84 19.01 -13.07
CA TYR A 179 -9.36 17.69 -13.45
C TYR A 179 -10.41 16.61 -13.17
N TYR A 180 -11.03 16.60 -11.99
CA TYR A 180 -12.06 15.63 -11.67
C TYR A 180 -13.30 15.77 -12.54
N ALA A 181 -13.80 16.99 -12.75
CA ALA A 181 -14.95 17.21 -13.62
C ALA A 181 -14.68 16.72 -15.05
N VAL A 182 -13.51 17.05 -15.61
CA VAL A 182 -13.06 16.61 -16.94
C VAL A 182 -12.93 15.09 -17.01
N LYS A 183 -12.41 14.44 -15.96
CA LYS A 183 -12.22 13.00 -15.92
C LYS A 183 -13.51 12.21 -15.76
N ILE A 184 -14.45 12.68 -14.94
CA ILE A 184 -15.77 12.05 -14.79
C ILE A 184 -16.50 12.00 -16.14
N HIS A 185 -16.38 13.06 -16.94
CA HIS A 185 -17.04 13.17 -18.24
C HIS A 185 -16.14 12.79 -19.43
N GLU A 186 -14.98 12.18 -19.20
CA GLU A 186 -13.99 11.91 -20.25
C GLU A 186 -14.58 11.06 -21.37
N GLN A 187 -15.25 9.96 -21.03
CA GLN A 187 -15.83 9.07 -22.05
C GLN A 187 -16.94 9.78 -22.84
N THR A 188 -17.83 10.51 -22.17
CA THR A 188 -18.90 11.27 -22.82
C THR A 188 -18.33 12.29 -23.80
N ILE A 189 -17.29 13.03 -23.40
CA ILE A 189 -16.66 14.04 -24.24
C ILE A 189 -15.95 13.40 -25.43
N LEU A 190 -15.26 12.27 -25.23
CA LEU A 190 -14.60 11.55 -26.32
C LEU A 190 -15.61 10.96 -27.32
N ASP A 191 -16.72 10.40 -26.82
CA ASP A 191 -17.79 9.87 -27.65
C ASP A 191 -18.48 10.98 -28.46
N GLU A 192 -18.75 12.14 -27.84
CA GLU A 192 -19.28 13.32 -28.53
C GLU A 192 -18.29 13.86 -29.58
N LEU A 193 -17.00 13.98 -29.26
CA LEU A 193 -15.97 14.39 -30.22
C LEU A 193 -15.83 13.41 -31.39
N SER A 194 -16.10 12.12 -31.18
CA SER A 194 -16.06 11.09 -32.23
C SER A 194 -17.28 11.12 -33.15
N THR A 195 -18.45 11.54 -32.64
CA THR A 195 -19.72 11.53 -33.37
C THR A 195 -20.09 12.90 -33.94
N MET A 196 -19.47 13.98 -33.45
CA MET A 196 -19.71 15.34 -33.91
C MET A 196 -19.36 15.49 -35.40
N PRO A 197 -20.24 16.12 -36.21
CA PRO A 197 -19.94 16.40 -37.61
C PRO A 197 -18.83 17.46 -37.68
N MET A 198 -17.69 17.07 -38.26
CA MET A 198 -16.54 17.96 -38.48
C MET A 198 -16.27 18.12 -39.97
N ALA A 199 -15.67 19.23 -40.36
CA ALA A 199 -15.41 19.53 -41.77
C ALA A 199 -14.37 18.59 -42.41
N ASP A 200 -13.45 18.04 -41.61
CA ASP A 200 -12.40 17.11 -42.03
C ASP A 200 -11.89 16.29 -40.82
N GLU A 201 -11.33 15.11 -41.08
CA GLU A 201 -10.79 14.21 -40.06
C GLU A 201 -9.56 14.81 -39.36
N SER A 202 -8.77 15.63 -40.06
CA SER A 202 -7.64 16.35 -39.47
C SER A 202 -8.04 17.33 -38.35
N ILE A 203 -9.29 17.79 -38.34
CA ILE A 203 -9.82 18.66 -37.28
C ILE A 203 -10.17 17.82 -36.05
N ARG A 204 -10.67 16.59 -36.25
CA ARG A 204 -10.97 15.65 -35.18
C ARG A 204 -9.70 15.24 -34.44
N GLU A 205 -8.67 14.83 -35.17
CA GLU A 205 -7.36 14.49 -34.58
C GLU A 205 -6.80 15.65 -33.76
N ARG A 206 -6.82 16.87 -34.30
CA ARG A 206 -6.38 18.08 -33.58
C ARG A 206 -7.24 18.39 -32.36
N ALA A 207 -8.54 18.15 -32.41
CA ALA A 207 -9.44 18.33 -31.27
C ALA A 207 -9.12 17.33 -30.15
N LEU A 208 -8.89 16.05 -30.49
CA LEU A 208 -8.46 15.02 -29.55
C LEU A 208 -7.09 15.32 -28.94
N ASP A 209 -6.12 15.75 -29.74
CA ASP A 209 -4.81 16.18 -29.27
C ASP A 209 -4.91 17.36 -28.30
N THR A 210 -5.76 18.34 -28.63
CA THR A 210 -6.01 19.51 -27.77
C THR A 210 -6.65 19.09 -26.45
N TRP A 211 -7.63 18.19 -26.49
CA TRP A 211 -8.25 17.61 -25.30
C TRP A 211 -7.21 16.91 -24.42
N HIS A 212 -6.43 15.99 -24.99
CA HIS A 212 -5.40 15.27 -24.25
C HIS A 212 -4.31 16.21 -23.69
N ALA A 213 -3.92 17.24 -24.42
CA ALA A 213 -2.97 18.25 -23.96
C ALA A 213 -3.54 19.05 -22.77
N TYR A 214 -4.81 19.44 -22.84
CA TYR A 214 -5.49 20.15 -21.75
C TYR A 214 -5.61 19.29 -20.49
N THR A 215 -6.07 18.04 -20.61
CA THR A 215 -6.16 17.09 -19.49
C THR A 215 -4.78 16.81 -18.88
N ARG A 216 -3.74 16.68 -19.72
CA ARG A 216 -2.36 16.48 -19.26
C ARG A 216 -1.85 17.68 -18.48
N ARG A 217 -2.14 18.91 -18.94
CA ARG A 217 -1.77 20.14 -18.26
C ARG A 217 -2.45 20.23 -16.89
N LEU A 218 -3.77 20.04 -16.83
CA LEU A 218 -4.52 20.04 -15.56
C LEU A 218 -3.95 19.03 -14.56
N ARG A 219 -3.63 17.82 -15.05
CA ARG A 219 -2.98 16.79 -14.23
C ARG A 219 -1.63 17.27 -13.69
N THR A 220 -0.77 17.83 -14.53
CA THR A 220 0.55 18.33 -14.11
C THR A 220 0.41 19.47 -13.10
N ASP A 221 -0.48 20.42 -13.35
CA ASP A 221 -0.69 21.57 -12.47
C ASP A 221 -1.23 21.11 -11.10
N PHE A 222 -2.20 20.19 -11.07
CA PHE A 222 -2.71 19.55 -9.85
C PHE A 222 -1.60 18.84 -9.08
N LEU A 223 -0.88 17.90 -9.73
CA LEU A 223 0.17 17.13 -9.05
C LEU A 223 1.29 18.03 -8.52
N SER A 224 1.64 19.11 -9.22
CA SER A 224 2.68 20.05 -8.78
C SER A 224 2.35 20.71 -7.43
N ARG A 225 1.07 20.88 -7.09
CA ARG A 225 0.63 21.41 -5.79
C ARG A 225 0.84 20.42 -4.66
N THR A 226 0.75 19.13 -4.96
CA THR A 226 0.92 18.03 -4.00
C THR A 226 2.39 17.64 -3.80
N THR A 227 3.29 18.00 -4.73
CA THR A 227 4.72 17.64 -4.68
C THR A 227 5.43 18.03 -3.39
N PRO A 228 5.30 19.26 -2.85
CA PRO A 228 6.01 19.63 -1.61
C PRO A 228 5.59 18.78 -0.41
N GLU A 229 4.33 18.33 -0.40
CA GLU A 229 3.82 17.44 0.63
C GLU A 229 4.39 16.03 0.49
N LEU A 230 4.42 15.51 -0.74
CA LEU A 230 5.07 14.25 -1.06
C LEU A 230 6.55 14.26 -0.68
N GLU A 231 7.30 15.32 -0.98
CA GLU A 231 8.73 15.42 -0.63
C GLU A 231 8.97 15.30 0.87
N ARG A 232 8.13 15.94 1.70
CA ARG A 232 8.18 15.78 3.17
C ARG A 232 7.89 14.35 3.58
N LEU A 233 6.85 13.74 3.00
CA LEU A 233 6.48 12.36 3.28
C LEU A 233 7.61 11.38 2.91
N LEU A 234 8.22 11.55 1.74
CA LEU A 234 9.34 10.73 1.28
C LEU A 234 10.57 10.86 2.19
N GLY A 235 10.78 12.04 2.78
CA GLY A 235 11.79 12.25 3.83
C GLY A 235 11.53 11.38 5.06
N ILE A 236 10.28 11.34 5.54
CA ILE A 236 9.86 10.48 6.66
C ILE A 236 10.10 9.00 6.33
N TYR A 237 9.65 8.53 5.16
CA TYR A 237 9.86 7.14 4.74
C TYR A 237 11.34 6.79 4.66
N ARG A 238 12.18 7.66 4.08
CA ARG A 238 13.62 7.43 4.00
C ARG A 238 14.22 7.20 5.38
N ASP A 239 13.92 8.10 6.31
CA ASP A 239 14.53 8.08 7.64
C ASP A 239 14.03 6.88 8.45
N VAL A 240 12.72 6.59 8.44
CA VAL A 240 12.18 5.43 9.15
C VAL A 240 12.69 4.11 8.56
N LEU A 241 12.76 3.99 7.23
CA LEU A 241 13.27 2.78 6.60
C LEU A 241 14.76 2.59 6.87
N ALA A 242 15.55 3.67 6.88
CA ALA A 242 16.95 3.60 7.27
C ALA A 242 17.09 3.09 8.72
N ASP A 243 16.35 3.67 9.66
CA ASP A 243 16.34 3.23 11.06
C ASP A 243 15.92 1.75 11.19
N PHE A 244 14.90 1.32 10.44
CA PHE A 244 14.48 -0.07 10.41
C PHE A 244 15.58 -1.00 9.91
N PHE A 245 16.22 -0.72 8.77
CA PHE A 245 17.21 -1.63 8.21
C PHE A 245 18.53 -1.67 9.00
N PHE A 246 18.96 -0.55 9.57
CA PHE A 246 20.26 -0.47 10.25
C PHE A 246 20.19 -0.70 11.76
N ASP A 247 19.11 -0.30 12.43
CA ASP A 247 19.02 -0.35 13.89
C ASP A 247 18.00 -1.37 14.41
N GLY A 248 16.89 -1.56 13.68
CA GLY A 248 15.76 -2.40 14.08
C GLY A 248 15.89 -3.87 13.65
N PHE A 249 15.85 -4.10 12.34
CA PHE A 249 15.77 -5.43 11.73
C PHE A 249 16.95 -6.33 12.13
N GLY A 250 18.16 -5.76 12.18
CA GLY A 250 19.38 -6.48 12.58
C GLY A 250 19.28 -7.18 13.94
N ARG A 251 18.58 -6.59 14.92
CA ARG A 251 18.46 -7.18 16.27
C ARG A 251 17.57 -8.42 16.30
N GLY A 252 16.61 -8.51 15.38
CA GLY A 252 15.64 -9.61 15.27
C GLY A 252 16.00 -10.67 14.24
N LEU A 253 17.13 -10.53 13.54
CA LEU A 253 17.50 -11.41 12.41
C LEU A 253 17.54 -12.89 12.79
N GLY A 254 18.04 -13.24 13.98
CA GLY A 254 18.10 -14.63 14.44
C GLY A 254 16.72 -15.27 14.56
N GLU A 255 15.78 -14.59 15.23
CA GLU A 255 14.40 -15.08 15.37
C GLU A 255 13.69 -15.12 14.02
N PHE A 256 13.90 -14.10 13.18
CA PHE A 256 13.38 -14.05 11.82
C PHE A 256 13.84 -15.26 10.98
N CYS A 257 15.15 -15.53 10.93
CA CYS A 257 15.70 -16.66 10.17
C CYS A 257 15.14 -18.00 10.66
N TRP A 258 15.04 -18.17 11.99
CA TRP A 258 14.44 -19.36 12.58
C TRP A 258 12.98 -19.55 12.13
N LYS A 259 12.15 -18.50 12.18
CA LYS A 259 10.75 -18.58 11.73
C LYS A 259 10.65 -18.94 10.26
N VAL A 260 11.46 -18.33 9.41
CA VAL A 260 11.46 -18.57 7.96
C VAL A 260 11.84 -20.01 7.63
N VAL A 261 12.98 -20.50 8.15
CA VAL A 261 13.45 -21.87 7.86
C VAL A 261 12.47 -22.91 8.40
N LYS A 262 11.93 -22.69 9.59
CA LYS A 262 11.01 -23.63 10.24
C LYS A 262 9.64 -23.69 9.56
N GLU A 263 9.07 -22.54 9.19
CA GLU A 263 7.76 -22.49 8.53
C GLU A 263 7.83 -22.97 7.08
N SER A 264 8.89 -22.61 6.35
CA SER A 264 9.08 -23.03 4.95
C SER A 264 9.41 -24.52 4.79
N ARG A 265 9.84 -25.18 5.87
CA ARG A 265 10.22 -26.62 5.88
C ARG A 265 11.29 -26.97 4.85
N VAL A 266 12.13 -26.00 4.47
CA VAL A 266 13.19 -26.17 3.47
C VAL A 266 14.24 -27.20 3.88
N ALA A 267 14.39 -27.48 5.18
CA ALA A 267 15.30 -28.49 5.70
C ALA A 267 14.79 -29.95 5.55
N GLN A 268 13.52 -30.18 5.18
CA GLN A 268 12.94 -31.53 5.11
C GLN A 268 13.35 -32.27 3.84
N GLY A 269 13.95 -33.46 4.00
CA GLY A 269 14.38 -34.31 2.87
C GLY A 269 15.61 -33.79 2.13
N HIS A 270 16.42 -32.97 2.78
CA HIS A 270 17.57 -32.29 2.18
C HIS A 270 18.86 -33.11 2.31
N GLU A 271 19.49 -33.47 1.18
CA GLU A 271 20.80 -34.14 1.14
C GLU A 271 21.99 -33.16 1.17
N LEU A 272 21.77 -31.89 0.79
CA LEU A 272 22.79 -30.84 0.73
C LEU A 272 22.51 -29.79 1.81
N GLY A 273 23.26 -29.80 2.91
CA GLY A 273 22.91 -29.03 4.12
C GLY A 273 22.92 -27.49 4.00
N TYR A 274 23.53 -26.93 2.95
CA TYR A 274 23.86 -25.50 2.90
C TYR A 274 23.09 -24.67 1.85
N LYS A 275 22.24 -25.29 1.01
CA LYS A 275 21.64 -24.63 -0.17
C LYS A 275 20.16 -24.97 -0.34
N ILE A 276 19.32 -23.97 -0.60
CA ILE A 276 17.90 -24.15 -0.94
C ILE A 276 17.76 -24.35 -2.45
N LYS A 277 17.18 -25.49 -2.87
CA LYS A 277 16.93 -25.80 -4.28
C LYS A 277 15.70 -25.07 -4.83
N SER A 278 15.60 -24.98 -6.17
CA SER A 278 14.54 -24.25 -6.88
C SER A 278 13.14 -24.80 -6.62
N ASP A 279 12.98 -26.10 -6.39
CA ASP A 279 11.71 -26.74 -6.03
C ASP A 279 11.19 -26.31 -4.65
N ARG A 280 12.09 -25.89 -3.76
CA ARG A 280 11.76 -25.42 -2.40
C ARG A 280 11.67 -23.91 -2.28
N PHE A 281 12.08 -23.18 -3.32
CA PHE A 281 12.01 -21.72 -3.33
C PHE A 281 10.61 -21.15 -3.08
N PRO A 282 9.50 -21.69 -3.65
CA PRO A 282 8.17 -21.13 -3.41
C PRO A 282 7.77 -21.12 -1.93
N ALA A 283 8.03 -22.22 -1.21
CA ALA A 283 7.75 -22.33 0.22
C ALA A 283 8.66 -21.41 1.06
N PHE A 284 9.94 -21.29 0.67
CA PHE A 284 10.86 -20.33 1.27
C PHE A 284 10.36 -18.89 1.09
N ARG A 285 10.02 -18.49 -0.13
CA ARG A 285 9.55 -17.16 -0.49
C ARG A 285 8.28 -16.81 0.28
N GLU A 286 7.33 -17.73 0.38
CA GLU A 286 6.10 -17.48 1.13
C GLU A 286 6.38 -17.17 2.60
N ALA A 287 7.19 -18.00 3.27
CA ALA A 287 7.55 -17.77 4.67
C ALA A 287 8.38 -16.49 4.84
N PHE A 288 9.34 -16.24 3.94
CA PHE A 288 10.20 -15.06 3.98
C PHE A 288 9.38 -13.77 3.78
N ASP A 289 8.57 -13.70 2.72
CA ASP A 289 7.72 -12.54 2.42
C ASP A 289 6.76 -12.26 3.58
N LYS A 290 6.16 -13.30 4.17
CA LYS A 290 5.28 -13.20 5.35
C LYS A 290 5.99 -12.59 6.56
N HIS A 291 7.05 -13.22 7.05
CA HIS A 291 7.73 -12.78 8.26
C HIS A 291 8.41 -11.43 8.07
N PHE A 292 8.87 -11.13 6.85
CA PHE A 292 9.49 -9.85 6.54
C PHE A 292 8.45 -8.74 6.57
N LEU A 293 7.32 -8.94 5.89
CA LEU A 293 6.24 -7.95 5.84
C LEU A 293 5.62 -7.71 7.22
N GLU A 294 5.43 -8.75 8.03
CA GLU A 294 5.01 -8.60 9.43
C GLU A 294 6.01 -7.73 10.19
N SER A 295 7.30 -8.08 10.15
CA SER A 295 8.35 -7.32 10.83
C SER A 295 8.41 -5.86 10.37
N LEU A 296 8.24 -5.62 9.07
CA LEU A 296 8.19 -4.31 8.45
C LEU A 296 7.02 -3.51 9.02
N VAL A 297 5.78 -4.01 8.91
CA VAL A 297 4.58 -3.29 9.38
C VAL A 297 4.67 -2.99 10.88
N PHE A 298 5.12 -3.95 11.69
CA PHE A 298 5.20 -3.78 13.13
C PHE A 298 6.16 -2.66 13.56
N GLN A 299 7.30 -2.55 12.88
CA GLN A 299 8.37 -1.62 13.24
C GLN A 299 8.31 -0.29 12.49
N VAL A 300 7.71 -0.25 11.30
CA VAL A 300 7.73 0.92 10.41
C VAL A 300 6.44 1.73 10.50
N GLN A 301 5.27 1.10 10.62
CA GLN A 301 3.97 1.80 10.52
C GLN A 301 3.80 2.89 11.59
N GLU A 302 4.15 2.58 12.83
CA GLU A 302 3.98 3.49 13.95
C GLU A 302 4.95 4.69 13.89
N PRO A 303 6.26 4.50 13.67
CA PRO A 303 7.16 5.64 13.45
C PRO A 303 6.76 6.54 12.29
N ILE A 304 6.28 5.98 11.16
CA ILE A 304 5.79 6.80 10.05
C ILE A 304 4.57 7.60 10.48
N THR A 305 3.55 6.95 11.05
CA THR A 305 2.32 7.61 11.46
C THR A 305 2.59 8.71 12.50
N LYS A 306 3.49 8.44 13.45
CA LYS A 306 3.89 9.39 14.49
C LYS A 306 4.63 10.59 13.90
N ARG A 307 5.67 10.36 13.09
CA ARG A 307 6.42 11.45 12.42
C ARG A 307 5.52 12.23 11.45
N ALA A 308 4.54 11.57 10.85
CA ALA A 308 3.58 12.24 9.98
C ALA A 308 2.61 13.14 10.76
N ALA A 309 2.13 12.68 11.92
CA ALA A 309 1.28 13.49 12.80
C ALA A 309 2.04 14.68 13.44
N GLU A 310 3.35 14.53 13.65
CA GLU A 310 4.24 15.59 14.18
C GLU A 310 4.69 16.59 13.10
N SER A 311 4.59 16.23 11.82
CA SER A 311 4.90 17.13 10.70
C SER A 311 3.80 18.18 10.51
N ASP A 312 4.15 19.34 9.92
CA ASP A 312 3.19 20.39 9.56
C ASP A 312 2.00 19.76 8.83
N ARG A 313 0.78 19.98 9.38
CA ARG A 313 -0.46 19.25 9.09
C ARG A 313 -0.54 18.74 7.64
N PHE A 314 -0.26 17.45 7.47
CA PHE A 314 -0.61 16.73 6.25
C PHE A 314 -2.12 16.80 6.01
N ARG A 315 -2.50 16.75 4.74
CA ARG A 315 -3.91 16.64 4.36
C ARG A 315 -4.49 15.32 4.82
N ASP A 316 -5.81 15.27 4.94
CA ASP A 316 -6.52 14.04 5.29
C ASP A 316 -6.27 12.94 4.25
N ALA A 317 -6.19 13.30 2.97
CA ALA A 317 -5.84 12.39 1.89
C ALA A 317 -4.45 11.75 2.11
N THR A 318 -3.43 12.55 2.41
CA THR A 318 -2.08 12.08 2.69
C THR A 318 -2.02 11.23 3.96
N SER A 319 -2.79 11.59 4.99
CA SER A 319 -2.89 10.81 6.23
C SER A 319 -3.51 9.43 6.00
N ARG A 320 -4.52 9.34 5.12
CA ARG A 320 -5.07 8.05 4.67
C ARG A 320 -4.08 7.28 3.81
N PHE A 321 -3.35 7.94 2.93
CA PHE A 321 -2.32 7.31 2.10
C PHE A 321 -1.23 6.63 2.93
N VAL A 322 -0.75 7.26 4.01
CA VAL A 322 0.22 6.65 4.95
C VAL A 322 -0.27 5.31 5.54
N SER A 323 -1.58 5.14 5.58
CA SER A 323 -2.25 3.96 6.12
C SER A 323 -2.48 2.86 5.08
N ASP A 324 -2.10 3.09 3.83
CA ASP A 324 -2.36 2.18 2.72
C ASP A 324 -1.47 0.93 2.81
N PRO A 325 -2.05 -0.29 2.90
CA PRO A 325 -1.29 -1.54 2.91
C PRO A 325 -0.48 -1.77 1.62
N GLN A 326 -0.86 -1.17 0.50
CA GLN A 326 -0.14 -1.29 -0.78
C GLN A 326 1.29 -0.76 -0.67
N ILE A 327 1.52 0.26 0.16
CA ILE A 327 2.86 0.81 0.39
C ILE A 327 3.80 -0.25 0.97
N HIS A 328 3.32 -1.01 1.96
CA HIS A 328 4.12 -2.05 2.60
C HIS A 328 4.37 -3.23 1.66
N SER A 329 3.39 -3.55 0.81
CA SER A 329 3.54 -4.55 -0.24
C SER A 329 4.64 -4.17 -1.23
N GLU A 330 4.67 -2.92 -1.71
CA GLU A 330 5.73 -2.43 -2.60
C GLU A 330 7.11 -2.40 -1.95
N ILE A 331 7.20 -1.98 -0.68
CA ILE A 331 8.46 -2.02 0.08
C ILE A 331 8.98 -3.46 0.17
N CYS A 332 8.11 -4.39 0.55
CA CYS A 332 8.41 -5.81 0.64
C CYS A 332 8.90 -6.37 -0.70
N THR A 333 8.22 -6.05 -1.80
CA THR A 333 8.61 -6.45 -3.15
C THR A 333 10.03 -6.00 -3.50
N VAL A 334 10.34 -4.70 -3.37
CA VAL A 334 11.65 -4.16 -3.75
C VAL A 334 12.79 -4.77 -2.94
N ILE A 335 12.57 -4.99 -1.65
CA ILE A 335 13.61 -5.49 -0.74
C ILE A 335 13.79 -6.99 -0.90
N ASN A 336 12.70 -7.77 -0.90
CA ASN A 336 12.79 -9.22 -0.95
C ASN A 336 13.33 -9.70 -2.28
N ASP A 337 12.95 -9.08 -3.40
CA ASP A 337 13.52 -9.41 -4.70
C ASP A 337 15.05 -9.17 -4.70
N ALA A 338 15.50 -8.09 -4.06
CA ALA A 338 16.93 -7.79 -3.92
C ALA A 338 17.65 -8.74 -2.95
N VAL A 339 16.96 -9.23 -1.92
CA VAL A 339 17.48 -10.27 -1.01
C VAL A 339 17.60 -11.59 -1.76
N TYR A 340 16.60 -12.01 -2.54
CA TYR A 340 16.63 -13.25 -3.31
C TYR A 340 17.76 -13.25 -4.33
N ASP A 341 17.97 -12.12 -5.02
CA ASP A 341 19.12 -11.92 -5.90
C ASP A 341 20.45 -12.09 -5.20
N TYR A 342 20.58 -11.51 -4.01
CA TYR A 342 21.78 -11.60 -3.23
C TYR A 342 22.04 -13.04 -2.72
N LEU A 343 21.02 -13.70 -2.19
CA LEU A 343 21.11 -15.08 -1.70
C LEU A 343 21.45 -16.05 -2.84
N HIS A 344 20.89 -15.84 -4.03
CA HIS A 344 21.26 -16.59 -5.22
C HIS A 344 22.70 -16.32 -5.66
N GLY A 345 23.12 -15.05 -5.68
CA GLY A 345 24.50 -14.67 -6.00
C GLY A 345 25.55 -15.25 -5.04
N GLU A 346 25.20 -15.45 -3.77
CA GLU A 346 26.06 -16.09 -2.77
C GLU A 346 25.92 -17.64 -2.77
N GLY A 347 25.11 -18.21 -3.66
CA GLY A 347 24.94 -19.65 -3.83
C GLY A 347 24.08 -20.33 -2.77
N PHE A 348 23.41 -19.56 -1.91
CA PHE A 348 22.51 -20.07 -0.86
C PHE A 348 21.17 -20.57 -1.41
N LEU A 349 20.75 -20.02 -2.56
CA LEU A 349 19.40 -20.22 -3.10
C LEU A 349 19.44 -20.42 -4.61
N ASP A 350 18.77 -21.47 -5.12
CA ASP A 350 18.51 -21.65 -6.55
C ASP A 350 17.15 -21.05 -6.91
N LEU A 351 17.13 -20.18 -7.92
CA LEU A 351 15.92 -19.51 -8.38
C LEU A 351 15.34 -20.24 -9.60
N PRO A 352 14.03 -20.55 -9.62
CA PRO A 352 13.33 -20.97 -10.84
C PRO A 352 13.50 -19.96 -11.98
N SER A 353 13.44 -20.38 -13.24
CA SER A 353 13.64 -19.48 -14.40
C SER A 353 12.66 -18.29 -14.46
N ASP A 354 11.53 -18.44 -13.80
CA ASP A 354 10.32 -17.63 -13.91
C ASP A 354 9.99 -16.90 -12.58
N TRP A 355 10.91 -16.97 -11.61
CA TRP A 355 10.72 -16.50 -10.23
C TRP A 355 10.37 -15.01 -10.08
N ARG A 356 10.75 -14.22 -11.09
CA ARG A 356 10.62 -12.76 -11.18
C ARG A 356 9.44 -12.28 -11.99
N HIS A 357 8.63 -13.18 -12.60
CA HIS A 357 7.48 -12.75 -13.37
C HIS A 357 6.66 -11.80 -12.53
N LEU A 358 6.73 -10.51 -12.90
CA LEU A 358 6.06 -9.28 -12.44
C LEU A 358 6.93 -8.02 -12.51
N LEU A 359 8.27 -8.12 -12.55
CA LEU A 359 9.10 -6.89 -12.66
C LEU A 359 9.08 -6.25 -14.07
N SER A 360 8.42 -6.85 -15.06
CA SER A 360 8.31 -6.31 -16.43
C SER A 360 7.18 -5.28 -16.62
N ARG A 361 6.46 -4.90 -15.57
CA ARG A 361 5.43 -3.86 -15.65
C ARG A 361 5.74 -2.80 -14.62
N PHE A 362 6.37 -1.71 -15.06
CA PHE A 362 6.14 -0.32 -14.69
C PHE A 362 7.19 0.54 -15.38
#